data_AF-A0A7C4DEX5-F1
#
_entry.id   AF-A0A7C4DEX5-F1
#
_cell.length_a   1.000
_cell.length_b   1.000
_cell.length_c   1.000
_cell.angle_alpha   90.00
_cell.angle_beta   90.00
_cell.angle_gamma   90.00
#
_symmetry.space_group_name_H-M   'P 1'
#
loop_
_entity.id
_entity.type
_entity.pdbx_description
1 polymer ?
#
loop_
_entity_poly.entity_id
_entity_poly.type
_entity_poly.pdbx_seq_one_letter_code
_entity_poly.pdbx_strand_id
1 'polypeptide(L)'
;ILSVLKKKDVNEIDDQTLILADIAEKAIKQVKEFVVELLKDKMEIEKAEKIAEILCEGYWTHDYPLDHEKLRELGINVNTNVPPEIYALMDLYKQAEQKRPSVQYIPIPYKSESETRRIGR
;
A
#
# COMPACT_ATOMS: atom_id res chain seq x y z
N ILE A 1 -6.91 -2.89 -9.46
CA ILE A 1 -7.29 -1.87 -10.46
C ILE A 1 -6.46 -2.03 -11.73
N LEU A 2 -5.12 -1.93 -11.68
CA LEU A 2 -4.25 -2.06 -12.86
C LEU A 2 -4.44 -3.36 -13.68
N SER A 3 -4.74 -4.47 -13.03
CA SER A 3 -5.01 -5.75 -13.72
C SER A 3 -6.27 -5.73 -14.59
N VAL A 4 -7.21 -4.80 -14.35
CA VAL A 4 -8.45 -4.68 -15.13
C VAL A 4 -8.15 -4.20 -16.55
N LEU A 5 -7.20 -3.28 -16.71
CA LEU A 5 -6.75 -2.78 -18.01
C LEU A 5 -6.20 -3.90 -18.92
N LYS A 6 -5.68 -4.99 -18.34
CA LYS A 6 -5.14 -6.14 -19.08
C LYS A 6 -6.18 -7.22 -19.37
N LYS A 7 -7.32 -7.20 -18.69
CA LYS A 7 -8.29 -8.31 -18.66
C LYS A 7 -9.61 -7.98 -19.34
N LYS A 8 -9.91 -6.71 -19.56
CA LYS A 8 -11.13 -6.24 -20.23
C LYS A 8 -10.78 -5.39 -21.44
N ASP A 9 -11.66 -5.40 -22.43
CA ASP A 9 -11.57 -4.44 -23.53
C ASP A 9 -11.74 -3.02 -22.96
N VAL A 10 -10.94 -2.07 -23.45
CA VAL A 10 -10.95 -0.69 -22.95
C VAL A 10 -12.33 -0.03 -23.06
N ASN A 11 -13.13 -0.42 -24.06
CA ASN A 11 -14.48 0.10 -24.27
C ASN A 11 -15.50 -0.43 -23.24
N GLU A 12 -15.15 -1.47 -22.48
CA GLU A 12 -15.97 -2.04 -21.40
C GLU A 12 -15.50 -1.60 -20.00
N ILE A 13 -14.53 -0.68 -19.93
CA ILE A 13 -13.99 -0.15 -18.67
C ILE A 13 -14.56 1.25 -18.44
N ASP A 14 -15.05 1.47 -17.23
CA ASP A 14 -15.55 2.78 -16.81
C ASP A 14 -14.43 3.83 -16.76
N ASP A 15 -14.72 5.06 -17.18
CA ASP A 15 -13.75 6.16 -17.23
C ASP A 15 -13.08 6.43 -15.87
N GLN A 16 -13.81 6.29 -14.76
CA GLN A 16 -13.23 6.46 -13.42
C GLN A 16 -12.17 5.38 -13.16
N THR A 17 -12.38 4.16 -13.66
CA THR A 17 -11.39 3.08 -13.53
C THR A 17 -10.13 3.37 -14.34
N LEU A 18 -10.25 3.98 -15.53
CA LEU A 18 -9.11 4.40 -16.34
C LEU A 18 -8.30 5.49 -15.62
N ILE A 19 -8.98 6.50 -15.06
CA ILE A 19 -8.33 7.57 -14.28
C ILE A 19 -7.63 7.00 -13.04
N LEU A 20 -8.30 6.13 -12.28
CA LEU A 20 -7.72 5.50 -11.10
C LEU A 20 -6.52 4.61 -11.45
N ALA A 21 -6.53 3.97 -12.61
CA ALA A 21 -5.40 3.19 -13.08
C ALA A 21 -4.19 4.08 -13.39
N ASP A 22 -4.37 5.20 -14.09
CA ASP A 22 -3.29 6.17 -14.36
C ASP A 22 -2.69 6.74 -13.06
N ILE A 23 -3.54 7.09 -12.09
CA ILE A 23 -3.09 7.56 -10.77
C ILE A 23 -2.30 6.46 -10.06
N ALA A 24 -2.78 5.21 -10.10
CA ALA A 24 -2.11 4.08 -9.46
C ALA A 24 -0.73 3.80 -10.09
N GLU A 25 -0.58 3.89 -11.40
CA GLU A 25 0.72 3.70 -12.06
C GLU A 25 1.74 4.77 -11.62
N LYS A 26 1.32 6.04 -11.58
CA LYS A 26 2.15 7.14 -11.11
C LYS A 26 2.53 6.97 -9.64
N ALA A 27 1.57 6.57 -8.80
CA ALA A 27 1.82 6.33 -7.39
C ALA A 27 2.86 5.22 -7.18
N ILE A 28 2.74 4.07 -7.87
CA ILE A 28 3.73 2.98 -7.78
C ILE A 28 5.11 3.47 -8.18
N LYS A 29 5.23 4.22 -9.27
CA LYS A 29 6.51 4.78 -9.73
C LYS A 29 7.13 5.71 -8.67
N GLN A 30 6.35 6.62 -8.12
CA GLN A 30 6.81 7.56 -7.09
C GLN A 30 7.26 6.85 -5.81
N VAL A 31 6.51 5.83 -5.36
CA VAL A 31 6.90 5.05 -4.18
C VAL A 31 8.17 4.25 -4.46
N LYS A 32 8.30 3.64 -5.64
CA LYS A 32 9.53 2.92 -6.05
C LYS A 32 10.75 3.84 -6.01
N GLU A 33 10.66 5.02 -6.63
CA GLU A 33 11.73 6.04 -6.62
C GLU A 33 12.11 6.44 -5.19
N PHE A 34 11.13 6.68 -4.33
CA PHE A 34 11.35 7.02 -2.93
C PHE A 34 12.04 5.90 -2.15
N VAL A 35 11.63 4.65 -2.34
CA VAL A 35 12.27 3.50 -1.66
C VAL A 35 13.71 3.31 -2.14
N VAL A 36 13.99 3.49 -3.44
CA VAL A 36 15.37 3.46 -3.97
C VAL A 36 16.21 4.56 -3.32
N GLU A 37 15.68 5.78 -3.22
CA GLU A 37 16.38 6.89 -2.55
C GLU A 37 16.74 6.59 -1.09
N LEU A 38 15.87 5.88 -0.36
CA LEU A 38 16.14 5.49 1.04
C LEU A 38 17.18 4.38 1.18
N LEU A 39 17.31 3.53 0.16
CA LEU A 39 18.15 2.32 0.21
C LEU A 39 19.51 2.51 -0.46
N LYS A 40 19.66 3.42 -1.44
CA LYS A 40 20.90 3.61 -2.22
C LYS A 40 22.14 3.90 -1.38
N ASP A 41 21.98 4.53 -0.21
CA ASP A 41 23.10 4.86 0.68
C ASP A 41 23.48 3.69 1.62
N LYS A 42 22.66 2.63 1.65
CA LYS A 42 22.81 1.50 2.58
C LYS A 42 23.18 0.18 1.88
N MET A 43 23.03 0.10 0.57
CA MET A 43 23.31 -1.09 -0.23
C MET A 43 23.55 -0.73 -1.70
N GLU A 44 24.01 -1.70 -2.48
CA GLU A 44 24.20 -1.53 -3.92
C GLU A 44 22.90 -1.14 -4.63
N ILE A 45 23.02 -0.27 -5.63
CA ILE A 45 21.86 0.30 -6.35
C ILE A 45 20.98 -0.77 -6.98
N GLU A 46 21.55 -1.81 -7.58
CA GLU A 46 20.81 -2.91 -8.20
C GLU A 46 19.94 -3.66 -7.16
N LYS A 47 20.48 -3.84 -5.95
CA LYS A 47 19.77 -4.47 -4.84
C LYS A 47 18.66 -3.56 -4.31
N ALA A 48 18.93 -2.26 -4.19
CA ALA A 48 17.95 -1.27 -3.79
C ALA A 48 16.76 -1.21 -4.76
N GLU A 49 17.02 -1.19 -6.08
CA GLU A 49 15.99 -1.20 -7.12
C GLU A 49 15.12 -2.47 -7.07
N LYS A 50 15.75 -3.63 -6.89
CA LYS A 50 15.04 -4.92 -6.78
C LYS A 50 14.15 -4.97 -5.53
N ILE A 51 14.65 -4.50 -4.40
CA ILE A 51 13.85 -4.44 -3.16
C ILE A 51 12.70 -3.44 -3.30
N ALA A 52 12.95 -2.27 -3.88
CA ALA A 52 11.92 -1.26 -4.12
C ALA A 52 10.82 -1.80 -5.03
N GLU A 53 11.18 -2.55 -6.08
CA GLU A 53 10.22 -3.23 -6.93
C GLU A 53 9.33 -4.21 -6.15
N ILE A 54 9.94 -5.11 -5.38
CA ILE A 54 9.21 -6.10 -4.58
C ILE A 54 8.26 -5.44 -3.55
N LEU A 55 8.70 -4.35 -2.91
CA LEU A 55 7.90 -3.64 -1.89
C LEU A 55 6.79 -2.76 -2.47
N CYS A 56 6.94 -2.24 -3.69
CA CYS A 56 5.97 -1.33 -4.30
C CYS A 56 4.99 -2.03 -5.25
N GLU A 57 5.34 -3.23 -5.70
CA GLU A 57 4.47 -4.05 -6.54
C GLU A 57 3.47 -4.87 -5.70
N GLY A 58 2.51 -5.48 -6.39
CA GLY A 58 1.42 -6.24 -5.78
C GLY A 58 1.80 -7.63 -5.26
N TYR A 59 3.00 -7.83 -4.72
CA TYR A 59 3.39 -9.10 -4.09
C TYR A 59 2.59 -9.38 -2.82
N TRP A 60 2.23 -8.32 -2.10
CA TRP A 60 1.48 -8.39 -0.85
C TRP A 60 0.33 -7.40 -0.83
N THR A 61 -0.70 -7.73 -0.07
CA THR A 61 -1.77 -6.79 0.27
C THR A 61 -1.29 -5.83 1.35
N HIS A 62 -1.92 -4.66 1.48
CA HIS A 62 -1.49 -3.60 2.40
C HIS A 62 -1.46 -4.02 3.88
N ASP A 63 -2.18 -5.09 4.22
CA ASP A 63 -2.37 -5.64 5.57
C ASP A 63 -1.51 -6.87 5.84
N TYR A 64 -0.72 -7.33 4.88
CA TYR A 64 0.18 -8.46 5.08
C TYR A 64 1.45 -7.99 5.82
N PRO A 65 1.69 -8.46 7.06
CA PRO A 65 2.87 -8.05 7.81
C PRO A 65 4.14 -8.71 7.23
N LEU A 66 5.19 -7.91 7.07
CA LEU A 66 6.54 -8.39 6.76
C LEU A 66 7.33 -8.51 8.06
N ASP A 67 7.54 -9.73 8.53
CA ASP A 67 8.34 -9.98 9.73
C ASP A 67 9.85 -9.84 9.48
N HIS A 68 10.61 -9.90 10.56
CA HIS A 68 12.06 -9.75 10.52
C HIS A 68 12.78 -10.85 9.70
N GLU A 69 12.22 -12.05 9.61
CA GLU A 69 12.80 -13.15 8.81
C GLU A 69 12.66 -12.82 7.32
N LYS A 70 11.45 -12.43 6.90
CA LYS A 70 11.14 -12.01 5.53
C LYS A 70 11.99 -10.84 5.07
N LEU A 71 12.18 -9.85 5.94
CA LEU A 71 13.03 -8.70 5.64
C LEU A 71 14.51 -9.09 5.49
N ARG A 72 15.01 -10.06 6.27
CA ARG A 72 16.37 -10.60 6.07
C ARG A 72 16.49 -11.37 4.76
N GLU A 73 15.47 -12.14 4.37
CA GLU A 73 15.44 -12.83 3.06
C GLU A 73 15.50 -11.85 1.89
N LEU A 74 14.84 -10.68 2.02
CA LEU A 74 14.95 -9.57 1.07
C LEU A 74 16.33 -8.89 1.08
N GLY A 75 17.19 -9.24 2.04
CA GLY A 75 18.53 -8.70 2.17
C GLY A 75 18.58 -7.33 2.85
N ILE A 76 17.52 -6.96 3.57
CA ILE A 76 17.48 -5.78 4.44
C ILE A 76 18.16 -6.14 5.77
N ASN A 77 19.04 -5.25 6.24
CA ASN A 77 19.68 -5.45 7.54
C ASN A 77 18.68 -5.11 8.65
N VAL A 78 18.28 -6.12 9.43
CA VAL A 78 17.30 -5.99 10.52
C VAL A 78 17.96 -6.27 11.86
N ASN A 79 17.86 -5.30 12.77
CA ASN A 79 18.26 -5.46 14.17
C ASN A 79 17.01 -5.61 15.04
N THR A 80 16.90 -6.74 15.75
CA THR A 80 15.79 -7.03 16.66
C THR A 80 16.15 -6.77 18.14
N ASN A 81 17.38 -6.33 18.43
CA ASN A 81 17.83 -6.01 19.78
C ASN A 81 17.39 -4.61 20.19
N VAL A 82 16.10 -4.46 20.49
CA VAL A 82 15.52 -3.22 20.98
C VAL A 82 15.85 -3.05 22.46
N PRO A 83 16.49 -1.94 22.89
CA PRO A 83 16.84 -1.73 24.29
C PRO A 83 15.62 -1.69 25.23
N PRO A 84 15.72 -2.21 26.48
CA PRO A 84 14.63 -2.20 27.47
C PRO A 84 14.02 -0.81 27.72
N GLU A 85 14.82 0.26 27.62
CA GLU A 85 14.40 1.64 27.81
C GLU A 85 13.36 2.08 26.77
N ILE A 86 13.40 1.52 25.55
CA ILE A 86 12.41 1.79 24.51
C ILE A 86 11.06 1.18 24.89
N TYR A 87 11.04 -0.02 25.46
CA TYR A 87 9.81 -0.63 25.96
C TYR A 87 9.25 0.15 27.15
N ALA A 88 10.11 0.56 28.09
CA ALA A 88 9.71 1.41 29.21
C ALA A 88 9.13 2.75 28.75
N LEU A 89 9.66 3.34 27.67
CA LEU A 89 9.09 4.53 27.05
C LEU A 89 7.72 4.25 26.43
N MET A 90 7.58 3.14 25.67
CA MET A 90 6.30 2.75 25.05
C MET A 90 5.19 2.53 26.09
N ASP A 91 5.52 1.99 27.26
CA ASP A 91 4.56 1.79 28.37
C ASP A 91 3.98 3.12 28.91
N LEU A 92 4.67 4.24 28.73
CA LEU A 92 4.17 5.57 29.09
C LEU A 92 3.08 6.07 28.13
N TYR A 93 3.06 5.57 26.90
CA TYR A 93 2.05 5.90 25.90
C TYR A 93 0.98 4.83 25.91
N LYS A 94 -0.10 5.05 26.68
CA LYS A 94 -1.29 4.21 26.58
C LYS A 94 -1.76 4.20 25.13
N GLN A 95 -1.72 3.04 24.48
CA GLN A 95 -2.34 2.86 23.18
C GLN A 95 -3.80 3.32 23.31
N ALA A 96 -4.23 4.19 22.40
CA ALA A 96 -5.64 4.59 22.36
C ALA A 96 -6.48 3.31 22.26
N GLU A 97 -7.46 3.15 23.15
CA GLU A 97 -8.46 2.10 23.02
C GLU A 97 -8.95 2.09 21.56
N GLN A 98 -9.05 0.90 20.94
CA GLN A 98 -9.49 0.73 19.55
C GLN A 98 -10.82 1.46 19.32
N LYS A 99 -10.76 2.73 18.94
CA LYS A 99 -11.92 3.53 18.56
C LYS A 99 -12.13 3.32 17.08
N ARG A 100 -12.91 2.27 16.78
CA ARG A 100 -13.50 1.94 15.47
C ARG A 100 -12.45 1.76 14.34
N PRO A 101 -12.57 0.76 13.48
CA PRO A 101 -11.70 0.66 12.31
C PRO A 101 -11.78 1.96 11.49
N SER A 102 -10.63 2.55 11.15
CA SER A 102 -10.54 3.77 10.31
C SER A 102 -11.12 3.57 8.92
N VAL A 103 -11.26 2.30 8.51
CA VAL A 103 -11.96 1.88 7.31
C VAL A 103 -13.14 1.00 7.72
N GLN A 104 -14.34 1.60 7.80
CA GLN A 104 -15.56 0.84 7.88
C GLN A 104 -15.89 0.34 6.47
N TYR A 105 -15.62 -0.93 6.20
CA TYR A 105 -16.12 -1.59 5.00
C TYR A 105 -17.66 -1.56 5.07
N ILE A 106 -18.29 -0.72 4.25
CA ILE A 106 -19.74 -0.73 4.09
C ILE A 106 -20.04 -1.66 2.91
N PRO A 107 -20.59 -2.87 3.14
CA PRO A 107 -21.01 -3.77 2.07
C PRO A 107 -22.30 -3.26 1.44
N ILE A 108 -22.22 -2.13 0.75
CA ILE A 108 -23.24 -1.69 -0.20
C ILE A 108 -22.55 -1.41 -1.53
N PRO A 109 -23.15 -1.80 -2.66
CA PRO A 109 -22.71 -1.29 -3.94
C PRO A 109 -22.83 0.23 -3.89
N TYR A 110 -21.73 0.94 -4.18
CA TYR A 110 -21.78 2.38 -4.43
C TYR A 110 -22.72 2.59 -5.62
N LYS A 111 -23.98 2.94 -5.37
CA LYS A 111 -24.86 3.42 -6.43
C LYS A 111 -24.25 4.73 -6.93
N SER A 112 -23.85 4.74 -8.20
CA SER A 112 -23.47 5.96 -8.89
C SER A 112 -24.59 6.99 -8.71
N GLU A 113 -24.23 8.22 -8.34
CA GLU A 113 -25.18 9.34 -8.14
C GLU A 113 -26.05 9.65 -9.38
N SER A 114 -25.80 8.99 -10.51
CA SER A 114 -26.61 9.06 -11.73
C SER A 114 -28.04 8.51 -11.59
N GLU A 115 -28.33 7.63 -10.62
CA GLU A 115 -29.67 7.03 -10.46
C GLU A 115 -30.63 7.87 -9.61
N THR A 116 -30.12 8.66 -8.65
CA THR A 116 -30.96 9.42 -7.71
C THR A 116 -31.69 10.61 -8.35
N ARG A 117 -31.28 11.07 -9.55
CA ARG A 117 -31.93 12.17 -10.25
C ARG A 117 -33.10 11.78 -11.16
N ARG A 118 -33.47 10.50 -11.26
CA ARG A 118 -34.57 10.04 -12.14
C ARG A 118 -35.86 9.62 -11.43
N ILE A 119 -35.88 9.54 -10.10
CA ILE A 119 -37.08 9.19 -9.33
C ILE A 119 -37.52 10.42 -8.53
N GLY A 120 -38.07 11.39 -9.26
CA GLY A 120 -38.48 12.68 -8.73
C GLY A 120 -39.29 13.45 -9.78
N ARG A 121 -40.33 12.80 -10.30
CA ARG A 121 -41.49 13.42 -10.94
C ARG A 121 -42.73 12.68 -10.50
#